data_AF-A0A7J7I856-F1
#
_entry.id   AF-A0A7J7I856-F1
#
_cell.length_a   1.000
_cell.length_b   1.000
_cell.length_c   1.000
_cell.angle_alpha   90.00
_cell.angle_beta   90.00
_cell.angle_gamma   90.00
#
_symmetry.space_group_name_H-M   'P 1'
#
loop_
_entity.id
_entity.type
_entity.pdbx_description
1 polymer ?
#
loop_
_entity_poly.entity_id
_entity_poly.type
_entity_poly.pdbx_seq_one_letter_code
_entity_poly.pdbx_strand_id
1 'polypeptide(L)'
;MAQLVGDDEIESLRIELAEIGRSLRSSFQRHTSSFRSISALSSVKDDVDDEYALQWAAIERLPTFERLRSSLFDENDGSKVDAQGKRIVDVTKLDALERNMFIDKLIKHIENDNLRLLHKQRKRIDK
;
A
#
# COMPACT_ATOMS: atom_id res chain seq x y z
N MET A 1 -3.51 50.40 -3.61
CA MET A 1 -4.89 49.92 -3.38
C MET A 1 -4.82 48.42 -3.25
N ALA A 2 -5.03 47.87 -2.05
CA ALA A 2 -5.03 46.42 -1.83
C ALA A 2 -6.44 45.90 -2.11
N GLN A 3 -6.57 45.05 -3.12
CA GLN A 3 -7.84 44.44 -3.51
C GLN A 3 -8.20 43.38 -2.46
N LEU A 4 -9.32 43.59 -1.79
CA LEU A 4 -9.92 42.67 -0.82
C LEU A 4 -10.42 41.45 -1.60
N VAL A 5 -9.67 40.34 -1.59
CA VAL A 5 -10.14 39.04 -2.09
C VAL A 5 -11.23 38.60 -1.10
N GLY A 6 -12.46 38.50 -1.59
CA GLY A 6 -13.65 38.30 -0.76
C GLY A 6 -13.66 36.92 -0.12
N ASP A 7 -13.90 36.90 1.20
CA ASP A 7 -14.05 35.69 2.01
C ASP A 7 -15.11 34.72 1.44
N ASP A 8 -16.06 35.24 0.64
CA ASP A 8 -17.11 34.48 -0.05
C ASP A 8 -16.58 33.44 -1.06
N GLU A 9 -15.46 33.70 -1.75
CA GLU A 9 -14.85 32.70 -2.65
C GLU A 9 -14.21 31.56 -1.85
N ILE A 10 -13.67 31.86 -0.67
CA ILE A 10 -13.00 30.89 0.19
C ILE A 10 -14.05 29.99 0.87
N GLU A 11 -15.20 30.55 1.28
CA GLU A 11 -16.32 29.76 1.78
C GLU A 11 -16.96 28.89 0.70
N SER A 12 -17.10 29.42 -0.53
CA SER A 12 -17.60 28.66 -1.68
C SER A 12 -16.74 27.43 -1.97
N LEU A 13 -15.41 27.58 -2.02
CA LEU A 13 -14.47 26.46 -2.19
C LEU A 13 -14.51 25.45 -1.04
N ARG A 14 -14.76 25.90 0.20
CA ARG A 14 -14.91 25.01 1.36
C ARG A 14 -16.20 24.19 1.30
N ILE A 15 -17.29 24.78 0.81
CA ILE A 15 -18.59 24.10 0.64
C ILE A 15 -18.48 23.04 -0.47
N GLU A 16 -17.86 23.37 -1.61
CA GLU A 16 -17.63 22.39 -2.70
C GLU A 16 -16.74 21.22 -2.26
N LEU A 17 -15.66 21.49 -1.50
CA LEU A 17 -14.79 20.43 -0.98
C LEU A 17 -15.50 19.54 0.05
N ALA A 18 -16.40 20.12 0.85
CA ALA A 18 -17.24 19.38 1.80
C ALA A 18 -18.30 18.52 1.09
N GLU A 19 -18.78 18.92 -0.09
CA GLU A 19 -19.76 18.19 -0.87
C GLU A 19 -19.14 16.97 -1.58
N ILE A 20 -17.91 17.11 -2.09
CA ILE A 20 -17.10 15.99 -2.62
C ILE A 20 -16.89 14.91 -1.53
N GLY A 21 -16.69 15.32 -0.27
CA GLY A 21 -16.51 14.42 0.87
C GLY A 21 -17.73 13.58 1.25
N ARG A 22 -18.96 14.03 0.92
CA ARG A 22 -20.20 13.29 1.25
C ARG A 22 -20.49 12.16 0.27
N SER A 23 -20.07 12.30 -1.00
CA SER A 23 -20.32 11.31 -2.07
C SER A 23 -19.50 10.02 -1.92
N LEU A 24 -18.30 10.12 -1.32
CA LEU A 24 -17.42 8.96 -1.15
C LEU A 24 -17.78 8.06 0.04
N ARG A 25 -18.77 8.43 0.88
CA ARG A 25 -19.03 7.69 2.13
C ARG A 25 -19.98 6.50 1.99
N SER A 26 -20.81 6.42 0.95
CA SER A 26 -21.88 5.41 0.88
C SER A 26 -21.53 4.11 0.13
N SER A 27 -20.48 4.09 -0.69
CA SER A 27 -20.18 2.95 -1.58
C SER A 27 -19.09 1.99 -1.10
N PHE A 28 -18.26 2.37 -0.13
CA PHE A 28 -17.17 1.49 0.34
C PHE A 28 -17.59 0.42 1.35
N GLN A 29 -18.86 0.41 1.79
CA GLN A 29 -19.30 -0.48 2.86
C GLN A 29 -19.78 -1.86 2.39
N ARG A 30 -19.73 -2.17 1.09
CA ARG A 30 -20.25 -3.44 0.54
C ARG A 30 -19.23 -4.40 -0.07
N HIS A 31 -17.94 -4.05 -0.15
CA HIS A 31 -16.96 -4.88 -0.89
C HIS A 31 -15.60 -5.11 -0.21
N THR A 32 -15.51 -5.10 1.12
CA THR A 32 -14.25 -5.49 1.80
C THR A 32 -14.13 -6.99 2.05
N SER A 33 -15.15 -7.80 1.72
CA SER A 33 -15.14 -9.25 1.99
C SER A 33 -14.41 -10.09 0.95
N SER A 34 -13.99 -9.54 -0.19
CA SER A 34 -13.51 -10.35 -1.34
C SER A 34 -12.00 -10.53 -1.45
N PHE A 35 -11.18 -9.85 -0.63
CA PHE A 35 -9.73 -10.09 -0.61
C PHE A 35 -9.31 -11.24 0.32
N ARG A 36 -10.26 -11.82 1.06
CA ARG A 36 -10.02 -12.85 2.09
C ARG A 36 -9.85 -14.27 1.52
N SER A 37 -9.22 -14.43 0.36
CA SER A 37 -8.98 -15.73 -0.25
C SER A 37 -7.61 -15.80 -0.90
N ILE A 38 -6.56 -15.64 -0.09
CA ILE A 38 -5.29 -16.32 -0.33
C ILE A 38 -5.38 -17.63 0.44
N SER A 39 -5.78 -18.65 -0.31
CA SER A 39 -5.91 -20.03 0.12
C SER A 39 -4.61 -20.57 0.71
N ALA A 40 -4.68 -20.98 1.97
CA ALA A 40 -3.69 -21.75 2.73
C ALA A 40 -3.40 -23.12 2.10
N LEU A 41 -2.59 -23.18 1.04
CA LEU A 41 -2.10 -24.46 0.51
C LEU A 41 -0.76 -24.31 -0.23
N SER A 42 0.36 -24.35 0.52
CA SER A 42 1.59 -25.08 0.12
C SER A 42 2.64 -25.15 1.23
N SER A 43 2.52 -26.17 2.09
CA SER A 43 3.58 -27.04 2.62
C SER A 43 5.03 -26.50 2.72
N VAL A 44 5.46 -26.24 3.97
CA VAL A 44 6.83 -26.49 4.51
C VAL A 44 7.92 -25.43 4.20
N LYS A 45 7.53 -24.17 3.97
CA LYS A 45 8.45 -23.00 4.01
C LYS A 45 7.84 -21.81 4.81
N ASP A 46 6.99 -22.13 5.78
CA ASP A 46 5.87 -21.28 6.23
C ASP A 46 6.22 -20.13 7.18
N ASP A 47 7.10 -20.32 8.17
CA ASP A 47 7.18 -19.37 9.30
C ASP A 47 7.50 -17.92 8.88
N VAL A 48 8.38 -17.76 7.88
CA VAL A 48 8.79 -16.43 7.40
C VAL A 48 7.75 -15.81 6.47
N ASP A 49 7.03 -16.62 5.67
CA ASP A 49 5.96 -16.12 4.79
C ASP A 49 4.71 -15.78 5.60
N ASP A 50 4.43 -16.53 6.66
CA ASP A 50 3.35 -16.28 7.62
C ASP A 50 3.58 -14.98 8.40
N GLU A 51 4.82 -14.69 8.82
CA GLU A 51 5.14 -13.41 9.46
C GLU A 51 4.89 -12.23 8.51
N TYR A 52 5.31 -12.34 7.25
CA TYR A 52 5.03 -11.31 6.25
C TYR A 52 3.54 -11.18 5.95
N ALA A 53 2.80 -12.28 5.91
CA ALA A 53 1.36 -12.25 5.74
C ALA A 53 0.67 -11.51 6.90
N LEU A 54 1.13 -11.70 8.14
CA LEU A 54 0.63 -10.97 9.30
C LEU A 54 0.92 -9.46 9.21
N GLN A 55 2.12 -9.09 8.76
CA GLN A 55 2.50 -7.68 8.56
C GLN A 55 1.69 -7.03 7.43
N TRP A 56 1.46 -7.73 6.32
CA TRP A 56 0.58 -7.26 5.23
C TRP A 56 -0.87 -7.11 5.69
N ALA A 57 -1.37 -8.03 6.51
CA ALA A 57 -2.71 -7.92 7.10
C ALA A 57 -2.83 -6.73 8.06
N ALA A 58 -1.75 -6.36 8.77
CA ALA A 58 -1.72 -5.15 9.58
C ALA A 58 -1.82 -3.89 8.70
N ILE A 59 -1.09 -3.82 7.58
CA ILE A 59 -1.18 -2.71 6.61
C ILE A 59 -2.59 -2.62 6.01
N GLU A 60 -3.21 -3.75 5.68
CA GLU A 60 -4.55 -3.78 5.08
C GLU A 60 -5.65 -3.25 6.02
N ARG A 61 -5.44 -3.39 7.33
CA ARG A 61 -6.35 -2.88 8.37
C ARG A 61 -6.26 -1.36 8.57
N LEU A 62 -5.22 -0.70 8.05
CA LEU A 62 -5.06 0.74 8.17
C LEU A 62 -6.10 1.52 7.35
N PRO A 63 -6.48 2.74 7.76
CA PRO A 63 -7.25 3.66 6.93
C PRO A 63 -6.59 3.88 5.56
N THR A 64 -7.38 4.20 4.54
CA THR A 64 -6.91 4.31 3.14
C THR A 64 -5.67 5.17 2.97
N PHE A 65 -5.60 6.30 3.68
CA PHE A 65 -4.46 7.22 3.58
C PHE A 65 -3.18 6.65 4.17
N GLU A 66 -3.27 6.01 5.34
CA GLU A 66 -2.13 5.38 6.00
C GLU A 66 -1.66 4.15 5.21
N ARG A 67 -2.61 3.36 4.71
CA ARG A 67 -2.31 2.19 3.87
C ARG A 67 -1.51 2.52 2.61
N LEU A 68 -1.75 3.68 1.98
CA LEU A 68 -1.01 4.13 0.80
C LEU A 68 0.44 4.54 1.11
N ARG A 69 0.70 4.94 2.36
CA ARG A 69 2.01 5.45 2.80
C ARG A 69 2.85 4.38 3.49
N SER A 70 2.21 3.34 4.03
CA SER A 70 2.88 2.23 4.69
C SER A 70 3.34 1.17 3.69
N SER A 71 4.61 0.80 3.77
CA SER A 71 5.20 -0.32 3.01
C SER A 71 6.06 -1.19 3.91
N LEU A 72 6.26 -2.42 3.49
CA LEU A 72 7.21 -3.32 4.10
C LEU A 72 8.63 -3.04 3.59
N PHE A 73 9.55 -2.72 4.49
CA PHE A 73 10.91 -2.27 4.19
C PHE A 73 11.95 -3.23 4.79
N ASP A 74 12.93 -3.62 3.98
CA ASP A 74 14.06 -4.44 4.43
C ASP A 74 15.08 -3.56 5.16
N GLU A 75 15.35 -3.80 6.43
CA GLU A 75 16.34 -3.03 7.21
C GLU A 75 17.79 -3.27 6.79
N ASN A 76 18.08 -4.36 6.05
CA ASN A 76 19.46 -4.73 5.74
C ASN A 76 19.85 -4.38 4.30
N ASP A 77 20.86 -3.51 4.19
CA ASP A 77 21.52 -3.16 2.93
C ASP A 77 22.65 -4.14 2.60
N GLY A 78 22.28 -5.41 2.37
CA GLY A 78 23.16 -6.37 1.70
C GLY A 78 24.33 -6.95 2.49
N SER A 79 24.48 -6.72 3.80
CA SER A 79 25.66 -7.26 4.55
C SER A 79 25.41 -8.50 5.41
N LYS A 80 24.17 -8.88 5.74
CA LYS A 80 23.88 -10.16 6.41
C LYS A 80 22.55 -10.73 5.93
N VAL A 81 22.62 -11.89 5.27
CA VAL A 81 21.46 -12.66 4.76
C VAL A 81 20.64 -13.28 5.89
N ASP A 82 21.13 -13.23 7.12
CA ASP A 82 20.52 -13.95 8.23
C ASP A 82 20.12 -12.98 9.35
N ALA A 83 18.80 -12.86 9.55
CA ALA A 83 18.15 -12.45 10.81
C ALA A 83 17.87 -10.97 11.14
N GLN A 84 17.56 -10.10 10.18
CA GLN A 84 16.77 -8.90 10.50
C GLN A 84 15.56 -8.79 9.56
N GLY A 85 14.38 -8.98 10.16
CA GLY A 85 13.10 -9.06 9.49
C GLY A 85 12.70 -7.77 8.79
N LYS A 86 11.67 -7.86 7.96
CA LYS A 86 11.10 -6.68 7.32
C LYS A 86 10.24 -5.92 8.32
N ARG A 87 10.30 -4.59 8.28
CA ARG A 87 9.49 -3.72 9.15
C ARG A 87 8.50 -2.89 8.34
N ILE A 88 7.34 -2.62 8.95
CA ILE A 88 6.35 -1.71 8.36
C ILE A 88 6.84 -0.28 8.57
N VAL A 89 7.02 0.47 7.49
CA VAL A 89 7.52 1.85 7.51
C VAL A 89 6.62 2.76 6.69
N ASP A 90 6.43 3.98 7.17
CA ASP A 90 5.84 5.05 6.37
C ASP A 90 6.91 5.58 5.40
N VAL A 91 6.70 5.33 4.10
CA VAL A 91 7.62 5.67 3.01
C VAL A 91 7.95 7.17 2.98
N THR A 92 7.05 8.02 3.48
CA THR A 92 7.28 9.47 3.53
C THR A 92 8.29 9.89 4.60
N LYS A 93 8.52 9.04 5.59
CA LYS A 93 9.47 9.27 6.69
C LYS A 93 10.86 8.69 6.42
N LEU A 94 11.02 7.97 5.31
CA LEU A 94 12.33 7.47 4.87
C LEU A 94 13.25 8.62 4.47
N ASP A 95 14.53 8.48 4.79
CA ASP A 95 15.58 9.39 4.32
C ASP A 95 15.74 9.29 2.79
N ALA A 96 16.38 10.30 2.18
CA ALA A 96 16.55 10.37 0.74
C ALA A 96 17.27 9.15 0.15
N LEU A 97 18.30 8.66 0.86
CA LEU A 97 19.05 7.47 0.43
C LEU A 97 18.21 6.20 0.53
N GLU A 98 17.57 5.97 1.69
CA GLU A 98 16.71 4.81 1.91
C GLU A 98 15.56 4.74 0.90
N ARG A 99 14.99 5.91 0.56
CA ARG A 99 13.91 6.01 -0.43
C ARG A 99 14.38 5.66 -1.84
N ASN A 100 15.55 6.14 -2.25
CA ASN A 100 16.11 5.77 -3.57
C ASN A 100 16.36 4.28 -3.67
N MET A 101 16.98 3.70 -2.63
CA MET A 101 17.24 2.26 -2.59
C MET A 101 15.95 1.43 -2.61
N PHE A 102 14.91 1.88 -1.91
CA PHE A 102 13.60 1.26 -1.95
C PHE A 102 13.00 1.27 -3.36
N ILE A 103 13.07 2.42 -4.06
CA ILE A 103 12.59 2.56 -5.43
C ILE A 103 13.41 1.67 -6.39
N ASP A 104 14.73 1.65 -6.25
CA ASP A 104 15.61 0.81 -7.09
C ASP A 104 15.29 -0.68 -6.92
N LYS A 105 15.06 -1.12 -5.68
CA LYS A 105 14.61 -2.51 -5.40
C LYS A 105 13.26 -2.79 -6.05
N LEU A 106 12.29 -1.88 -5.98
CA LEU A 106 10.98 -2.06 -6.62
C LEU A 106 11.12 -2.18 -8.15
N ILE A 107 11.87 -1.30 -8.78
CA ILE A 107 12.10 -1.31 -10.23
C ILE A 107 12.79 -2.61 -10.65
N LYS A 108 13.76 -3.09 -9.88
CA LYS A 108 14.49 -4.34 -10.19
C LYS A 108 13.59 -5.57 -10.20
N HIS A 109 12.55 -5.62 -9.37
CA HIS A 109 11.70 -6.82 -9.23
C HIS A 109 10.37 -6.73 -10.01
N ILE A 110 10.01 -5.55 -10.53
CA ILE A 110 8.70 -5.28 -11.13
C ILE A 110 8.35 -6.24 -12.29
N GLU A 111 9.33 -6.61 -13.12
CA GLU A 111 9.10 -7.51 -14.26
C GLU A 111 8.71 -8.91 -13.79
N ASN A 112 9.44 -9.46 -12.82
CA ASN A 112 9.17 -10.79 -12.27
C ASN A 112 7.81 -10.82 -11.55
N ASP A 113 7.52 -9.80 -10.76
CA ASP A 113 6.24 -9.68 -10.05
C ASP A 113 5.07 -9.56 -11.02
N ASN A 114 5.21 -8.76 -12.08
CA ASN A 114 4.21 -8.64 -13.14
C ASN A 114 3.99 -9.97 -13.88
N LEU A 115 5.06 -10.68 -14.23
CA LEU A 115 4.96 -12.00 -14.86
C LEU A 115 4.21 -12.99 -13.95
N ARG A 116 4.52 -13.00 -12.65
CA ARG A 116 3.84 -13.84 -11.66
C ARG A 116 2.36 -13.47 -11.53
N LEU A 117 2.03 -12.18 -11.53
CA LEU A 117 0.66 -11.68 -11.49
C LEU A 117 -0.12 -12.12 -12.73
N LEU A 118 0.41 -11.89 -13.93
CA LEU A 118 -0.23 -12.24 -15.19
C LEU A 118 -0.43 -13.75 -15.32
N HIS A 119 0.55 -14.55 -14.89
CA HIS A 119 0.42 -16.00 -14.86
C HIS A 119 -0.72 -16.46 -13.93
N LYS A 120 -0.84 -15.88 -12.73
CA LYS A 120 -1.94 -16.17 -11.81
C LYS A 120 -3.29 -15.75 -12.39
N GLN A 121 -3.36 -14.61 -13.09
CA GLN A 121 -4.59 -14.16 -13.75
C GLN A 121 -5.00 -15.11 -14.87
N ARG A 122 -4.06 -15.50 -15.74
CA ARG A 122 -4.31 -16.46 -16.82
C ARG A 122 -4.85 -17.79 -16.27
N LYS A 123 -4.21 -18.35 -15.24
CA LYS A 123 -4.67 -19.59 -14.57
C LYS A 123 -6.09 -19.49 -14.00
N ARG A 124 -6.54 -18.29 -13.61
CA ARG A 124 -7.90 -18.06 -13.11
C ARG A 124 -8.93 -17.92 -14.22
N ILE A 125 -8.53 -17.42 -15.39
CA ILE A 125 -9.40 -17.26 -16.56
C ILE A 125 -9.56 -18.59 -17.31
N ASP A 126 -8.48 -19.36 -17.43
CA ASP A 126 -8.46 -20.64 -18.14
C ASP A 126 -9.17 -21.79 -17.38
N LYS A 127 -9.60 -21.56 -16.12
CA LYS A 127 -10.33 -22.51 -15.28
C LYS A 127 -11.84 -22.23 -15.31
#